data_AF-A0A9C9WCR9-F1
#
_entry.id   AF-A0A9C9WCR9-F1
#
_cell.length_a   1.000
_cell.length_b   1.000
_cell.length_c   1.000
_cell.angle_alpha   90.00
_cell.angle_beta   90.00
_cell.angle_gamma   90.00
#
_symmetry.space_group_name_H-M   'P 1'
#
loop_
_entity.id
_entity.type
_entity.pdbx_description
1 polymer ?
#
loop_
_entity_poly.entity_id
_entity_poly.type
_entity_poly.pdbx_seq_one_letter_code
_entity_poly.pdbx_strand_id
1 'polypeptide(L)' 'MAQEIERKFLVADDRWRAAVESSCRYRQGYLTEGGACSIRVRIAGDKANLNIKGSTLGVVRTEYEY' A
#
# COMPACT_ATOMS: atom_id res chain seq x y z
N MET A 1 -20.44 -2.76 -7.68
CA MET A 1 -19.09 -2.35 -7.24
C MET A 1 -18.13 -3.50 -7.55
N ALA A 2 -16.96 -3.23 -8.12
CA ALA A 2 -16.01 -4.27 -8.51
C ALA A 2 -15.20 -4.76 -7.30
N GLN A 3 -14.90 -6.06 -7.26
CA GLN A 3 -14.07 -6.67 -6.24
C GLN A 3 -12.63 -6.74 -6.77
N GLU A 4 -11.69 -6.11 -6.06
CA GLU A 4 -10.27 -6.14 -6.44
C GLU A 4 -9.63 -7.46 -6.00
N ILE A 5 -8.79 -8.04 -6.87
CA ILE A 5 -8.01 -9.24 -6.58
C ILE A 5 -6.52 -8.89 -6.76
N GLU A 6 -5.79 -8.82 -5.65
CA GLU A 6 -4.34 -8.55 -5.63
C GLU A 6 -3.55 -9.86 -5.38
N ARG A 7 -2.42 -10.06 -6.08
CA ARG A 7 -1.47 -11.16 -5.84
C ARG A 7 -0.05 -10.61 -5.80
N LYS A 8 0.78 -11.10 -4.87
CA LYS A 8 2.18 -10.69 -4.71
C LYS A 8 3.11 -11.84 -5.06
N PHE A 9 4.19 -11.51 -5.77
CA PHE A 9 5.22 -12.45 -6.19
C PHE A 9 6.59 -11.89 -5.87
N LEU A 10 7.56 -12.77 -5.67
CA LEU A 10 8.97 -12.37 -5.64
C LEU A 10 9.45 -12.07 -7.07
N VAL A 11 10.29 -11.05 -7.20
CA VAL A 11 10.94 -10.72 -8.47
C VAL A 11 12.12 -11.68 -8.68
N ALA A 12 12.21 -12.31 -9.86
CA ALA A 12 13.22 -13.32 -10.15
C ALA A 12 14.62 -12.73 -10.41
N ASP A 13 14.70 -11.63 -11.15
CA ASP A 13 15.93 -10.93 -11.53
C ASP A 13 15.63 -9.47 -11.92
N ASP A 14 16.61 -8.69 -12.36
CA ASP A 14 16.43 -7.26 -12.70
C ASP A 14 15.87 -6.99 -14.12
N ARG A 15 15.56 -8.02 -14.92
CA ARG A 15 15.13 -7.82 -16.32
C ARG A 15 13.81 -7.06 -16.44
N TRP A 16 12.95 -7.11 -15.42
CA TRP A 16 11.70 -6.34 -15.38
C TRP A 16 11.92 -4.83 -15.57
N ARG A 17 13.10 -4.30 -15.21
CA ARG A 17 13.42 -2.88 -15.30
C ARG A 17 13.38 -2.34 -16.72
N ALA A 18 13.70 -3.18 -17.71
CA ALA A 18 13.66 -2.79 -19.12
C ALA A 18 12.24 -2.55 -19.64
N ALA A 19 11.22 -3.10 -18.97
CA ALA A 19 9.80 -2.94 -19.32
C ALA A 19 9.12 -1.79 -18.54
N VAL A 20 9.88 -0.99 -17.78
CA VAL A 20 9.32 0.10 -16.99
C VAL A 20 8.96 1.29 -17.89
N GLU A 21 7.68 1.62 -17.95
CA GLU A 21 7.18 2.79 -18.70
C GLU A 21 7.15 4.07 -17.85
N SER A 22 6.99 3.93 -16.53
CA SER A 22 6.98 5.04 -15.59
C SER A 22 7.53 4.63 -14.23
N SER A 23 8.10 5.59 -13.51
CA SER A 23 8.61 5.36 -12.15
C SER A 23 8.25 6.53 -11.25
N CYS A 24 8.04 6.21 -9.97
CA CYS A 24 7.73 7.20 -8.95
C CYS A 24 8.45 6.82 -7.66
N ARG A 25 9.02 7.81 -6.97
CA ARG A 25 9.63 7.60 -5.66
C ARG A 25 8.55 7.55 -4.60
N TYR A 26 8.43 6.39 -3.96
CA TYR A 26 7.58 6.21 -2.79
C TYR A 26 8.37 6.42 -1.50
N ARG A 27 7.79 7.16 -0.56
CA ARG A 27 8.23 7.23 0.84
C ARG A 27 7.03 6.95 1.71
N GLN A 28 7.17 6.14 2.75
CA GLN A 28 6.05 5.81 3.62
C GLN A 28 6.51 5.62 5.05
N GLY A 29 5.61 5.93 5.98
CA GLY A 29 5.79 5.71 7.40
C GLY A 29 4.51 5.13 7.99
N TYR A 30 4.67 4.30 9.02
CA TYR A 30 3.55 3.81 9.83
C TYR A 30 3.53 4.61 11.12
N LEU A 31 2.36 5.10 11.52
CA LEU A 31 2.19 5.90 12.73
C LEU A 31 1.80 5.04 13.95
N THR A 32 1.47 3.78 13.72
CA THR A 32 1.07 2.83 14.77
C THR A 32 1.79 1.50 14.58
N GLU A 33 2.24 0.91 15.69
CA GLU A 33 2.75 -0.45 15.77
C GLU A 33 1.85 -1.26 16.73
N GLY A 34 1.29 -2.39 16.26
CA GLY A 34 0.58 -3.34 17.12
C GLY A 34 -0.76 -2.89 17.72
N GLY A 35 -1.34 -1.76 17.28
CA GLY A 35 -2.61 -1.23 17.79
C GLY A 35 -3.86 -1.70 17.04
N ALA A 36 -5.03 -1.19 17.46
CA ALA A 36 -6.36 -1.48 16.89
C ALA A 36 -6.56 -1.01 15.41
N CYS A 37 -5.58 -0.30 14.86
CA CYS A 37 -5.56 0.11 13.47
C CYS A 37 -4.12 0.29 12.98
N SER A 38 -3.91 0.05 11.68
CA SER A 38 -2.71 0.42 10.95
C SER A 38 -2.95 1.76 10.27
N ILE A 39 -2.13 2.76 10.62
CA ILE A 39 -2.14 4.06 9.97
C ILE A 39 -0.85 4.21 9.17
N ARG A 40 -0.99 4.43 7.86
CA ARG A 40 0.14 4.61 6.94
C ARG A 40 0.04 5.95 6.23
N VAL A 41 1.07 6.75 6.33
CA VAL A 41 1.29 7.92 5.48
C VAL A 41 2.17 7.49 4.32
N ARG A 42 1.79 7.82 3.09
CA ARG A 42 2.57 7.53 1.89
C ARG A 42 2.64 8.75 0.99
N ILE A 43 3.86 9.10 0.57
CA ILE A 43 4.13 10.09 -0.45
C ILE A 43 4.54 9.36 -1.72
N ALA A 44 3.86 9.63 -2.82
CA ALA A 44 4.19 9.15 -4.17
C ALA A 44 4.47 10.38 -5.05
N GLY A 45 5.75 10.69 -5.24
CA GLY A 45 6.14 11.92 -5.94
C GLY A 45 5.80 13.15 -5.11
N ASP A 46 4.87 13.96 -5.61
CA ASP A 46 4.33 15.18 -4.99
C ASP A 46 2.98 14.98 -4.26
N LYS A 47 2.38 13.79 -4.38
CA LYS A 47 1.10 13.46 -3.74
C LYS A 47 1.31 12.72 -2.44
N ALA A 48 0.53 13.08 -1.42
CA ALA A 48 0.52 12.42 -0.11
C ALA A 48 -0.87 11.85 0.16
N ASN A 49 -0.92 10.58 0.57
CA ASN A 49 -2.14 9.92 1.00
C ASN A 49 -1.97 9.40 2.45
N LEU A 50 -3.05 9.48 3.22
CA LEU A 50 -3.22 8.86 4.53
C LEU A 50 -4.16 7.67 4.40
N ASN A 51 -3.68 6.50 4.81
CA ASN A 51 -4.47 5.29 4.81
C ASN A 51 -4.65 4.77 6.23
N ILE A 52 -5.90 4.49 6.61
CA ILE A 52 -6.27 3.97 7.92
C ILE A 52 -6.99 2.64 7.70
N LYS A 53 -6.41 1.56 8.21
CA LYS A 53 -6.98 0.20 8.15
C LYS A 53 -7.24 -0.28 9.57
N GLY A 54 -8.49 -0.55 9.90
CA GLY A 54 -8.83 -1.20 11.18
C GLY A 54 -8.22 -2.60 11.27
N SER A 55 -7.69 -2.98 12.43
CA SER A 55 -7.22 -4.35 12.68
C SER A 55 -8.40 -5.22 13.12
N THR A 56 -9.12 -5.82 12.17
CA THR A 56 -10.15 -6.82 12.47
C THR A 56 -9.60 -8.24 12.34
N LEU A 57 -9.99 -9.12 13.25
CA LEU A 57 -9.83 -10.57 13.14
C LEU A 57 -10.83 -11.11 12.09
N GLY A 58 -10.53 -10.91 10.80
CA GLY A 58 -11.40 -11.34 9.70
C GLY A 58 -10.93 -10.85 8.33
N VAL A 59 -11.56 -11.37 7.25
CA VAL A 59 -11.22 -11.02 5.85
C VAL A 59 -11.78 -9.65 5.43
N VAL A 60 -12.66 -9.07 6.25
CA VAL A 60 -13.28 -7.76 6.02
C VAL A 60 -12.69 -6.75 7.00
N ARG A 61 -12.19 -5.64 6.46
CA ARG A 61 -11.65 -4.52 7.22
C ARG A 61 -12.26 -3.22 6.72
N THR A 62 -12.49 -2.28 7.62
CA THR A 62 -12.79 -0.91 7.23
C THR A 62 -11.49 -0.23 6.81
N GLU A 63 -11.48 0.32 5.60
CA GLU A 63 -10.34 1.02 5.01
C GLU A 63 -10.80 2.43 4.60
N TYR A 64 -10.03 3.42 5.03
CA TYR A 64 -10.23 4.81 4.64
C TYR A 64 -8.96 5.34 3.99
N GLU A 65 -9.12 6.07 2.89
CA GLU A 65 -8.05 6.75 2.15
C GLU A 65 -8.40 8.24 2.02
N TYR A 66 -7.45 9.09 2.41
CA TYR A 66 -7.56 10.55 2.39
C TYR A 66 -6.32 11.17 1.76
#